data_AF-A0A9E4FQL5-F1
#
_entry.id   AF-A0A9E4FQL5-F1
#
_cell.length_a   1.000
_cell.length_b   1.000
_cell.length_c   1.000
_cell.angle_alpha   90.00
_cell.angle_beta   90.00
_cell.angle_gamma   90.00
#
_symmetry.space_group_name_H-M   'P 1'
#
loop_
_entity.id
_entity.type
_entity.pdbx_description
1 polymer ?
#
loop_
_entity_poly.entity_id
_entity_poly.type
_entity_poly.pdbx_seq_one_letter_code
_entity_poly.pdbx_strand_id
1 'polypeptide(L)' 'MAEALAGSETIRRALAVLNLEHREVIVLRYFADLTIPDVARSLNLRQGTVKSRLHRALEQLRSQLSEHDVREVQDHGT' A
#
# COMPACT_ATOMS: atom_id res chain seq x y z
N MET A 1 -23.15 0.33 4.62
CA MET A 1 -22.24 -0.63 5.29
C MET A 1 -21.44 -1.48 4.30
N ALA A 2 -22.03 -1.97 3.20
CA ALA A 2 -21.32 -2.75 2.18
C ALA A 2 -20.16 -1.99 1.49
N GLU A 3 -20.32 -0.71 1.17
CA GLU A 3 -19.24 0.13 0.58
C GLU A 3 -18.00 0.25 1.48
N ALA A 4 -18.20 0.43 2.79
CA ALA A 4 -17.10 0.53 3.75
C ALA A 4 -16.34 -0.80 3.88
N LEU A 5 -17.05 -1.94 3.76
CA LEU A 5 -16.45 -3.27 3.78
C LEU A 5 -15.67 -3.58 2.50
N ALA A 6 -16.19 -3.13 1.34
CA ALA A 6 -15.53 -3.27 0.04
C ALA A 6 -14.20 -2.49 0.01
N GLY A 7 -14.19 -1.24 0.48
CA GLY A 7 -12.97 -0.44 0.56
C GLY A 7 -11.87 -1.09 1.44
N SER A 8 -12.26 -1.67 2.57
CA SER A 8 -11.33 -2.37 3.46
C SER A 8 -10.74 -3.63 2.81
N GLU A 9 -11.51 -4.36 2.02
CA GLU A 9 -11.06 -5.58 1.35
C GLU A 9 -10.11 -5.29 0.19
N THR A 10 -10.38 -4.25 -0.61
CA THR A 10 -9.49 -3.80 -1.68
C THR A 10 -8.13 -3.37 -1.14
N ILE A 11 -8.10 -2.60 -0.05
CA ILE A 11 -6.84 -2.21 0.61
C ILE A 11 -6.09 -3.45 1.12
N ARG A 12 -6.79 -4.40 1.75
CA ARG A 12 -6.17 -5.62 2.27
C ARG A 12 -5.50 -6.43 1.15
N ARG A 13 -6.16 -6.58 0.00
CA ARG A 13 -5.59 -7.28 -1.18
C ARG A 13 -4.41 -6.52 -1.77
N ALA A 14 -4.51 -5.20 -1.90
CA ALA A 14 -3.42 -4.37 -2.40
C ALA A 14 -2.18 -4.45 -1.48
N LEU A 15 -2.35 -4.45 -0.16
CA LEU A 15 -1.22 -4.65 0.76
C LEU A 15 -0.65 -6.08 0.70
N ALA A 16 -1.47 -7.08 0.36
CA ALA A 16 -1.04 -8.48 0.26
C ALA A 16 -0.04 -8.72 -0.89
N VAL A 17 -0.10 -7.93 -1.97
CA VAL A 17 0.84 -8.05 -3.10
C VAL A 17 2.22 -7.45 -2.82
N LEU A 18 2.33 -6.61 -1.80
CA LEU A 18 3.62 -6.05 -1.39
C LEU A 18 4.43 -7.13 -0.70
N ASN A 19 5.73 -7.18 -1.01
CA ASN A 19 6.69 -7.92 -0.20
C ASN A 19 6.71 -7.36 1.23
N LEU A 20 7.27 -8.14 2.17
CA LEU A 20 7.25 -7.81 3.59
C LEU A 20 7.86 -6.41 3.86
N GLU A 21 9.02 -6.13 3.27
CA GLU A 21 9.76 -4.89 3.48
C GLU A 21 9.00 -3.63 2.98
N HIS A 22 8.29 -3.74 1.86
CA HIS A 22 7.44 -2.69 1.31
C HIS A 22 6.18 -2.50 2.16
N ARG A 23 5.59 -3.59 2.63
CA ARG A 23 4.41 -3.54 3.50
C ARG A 23 4.74 -2.87 4.84
N GLU A 24 5.86 -3.22 5.45
CA GLU A 24 6.28 -2.66 6.74
C GLU A 24 6.40 -1.14 6.69
N VAL A 25 7.08 -0.60 5.68
CA VAL A 25 7.22 0.87 5.57
C VAL A 25 5.88 1.57 5.34
N ILE A 26 4.94 0.94 4.62
CA ILE A 26 3.59 1.48 4.40
C ILE A 26 2.79 1.46 5.70
N VAL A 27 2.77 0.33 6.40
CA VAL A 27 2.03 0.17 7.67
C VAL A 27 2.53 1.18 8.68
N LEU A 28 3.84 1.26 8.90
CA LEU A 28 4.39 2.19 9.87
C LEU A 28 4.14 3.66 9.49
N ARG A 29 4.29 4.02 8.21
CA ARG A 29 4.13 5.41 7.76
C ARG A 29 2.67 5.88 7.76
N TYR A 30 1.72 5.04 7.33
CA TYR A 30 0.34 5.46 7.05
C TYR A 30 -0.68 4.93 8.05
N PHE A 31 -0.42 3.80 8.71
CA PHE A 31 -1.35 3.22 9.68
C PHE A 31 -0.91 3.47 11.12
N ALA A 32 0.39 3.58 11.38
CA ALA A 32 0.93 3.93 12.70
C ALA A 32 1.36 5.40 12.82
N ASP A 33 1.11 6.22 11.78
CA ASP A 33 1.43 7.66 11.73
C ASP A 33 2.90 8.02 12.08
N LEU A 34 3.84 7.12 11.78
CA LEU A 34 5.25 7.35 12.05
C LEU A 34 5.88 8.24 10.98
N THR A 35 6.76 9.15 11.38
CA THR A 35 7.54 9.95 10.43
C THR A 35 8.61 9.10 9.74
N ILE A 36 9.17 9.54 8.61
CA ILE A 36 10.28 8.83 7.95
C ILE A 36 11.48 8.58 8.90
N PRO A 37 11.90 9.55 9.73
CA PRO A 37 12.88 9.31 10.79
C PRO A 37 12.48 8.21 11.79
N ASP A 38 11.21 8.16 12.21
CA ASP A 38 10.71 7.14 13.16
C ASP A 38 10.71 5.74 12.54
N VAL A 39 10.25 5.62 11.29
CA VAL A 39 10.28 4.35 10.54
C VAL A 39 11.72 3.88 10.36
N ALA A 40 12.64 4.79 10.01
CA ALA A 40 14.05 4.48 9.86
C ALA A 40 14.67 3.94 11.16
N ARG A 41 14.35 4.55 12.30
CA ARG A 41 14.78 4.07 13.62
C ARG A 41 14.17 2.70 13.95
N SER A 42 12.87 2.54 13.73
CA SER A 42 12.12 1.32 14.09
C SER A 42 12.61 0.10 13.32
N LEU A 43 13.00 0.27 12.05
CA LEU A 43 13.48 -0.81 11.18
C LEU A 43 15.00 -0.90 11.11
N ASN A 44 15.73 -0.04 11.83
CA ASN A 44 17.19 0.08 11.76
C ASN A 44 17.70 0.31 10.31
N LEU A 45 17.06 1.22 9.58
CA LEU A 45 17.37 1.56 8.19
C LEU A 45 17.82 3.02 8.05
N ARG A 46 18.46 3.34 6.92
CA ARG A 46 18.70 4.74 6.54
C ARG A 46 17.39 5.37 6.05
N GLN A 47 17.17 6.65 6.35
CA GLN A 47 15.99 7.39 5.84
C GLN A 47 15.87 7.34 4.31
N GLY A 48 16.99 7.34 3.59
CA GLY A 48 17.01 7.18 2.14
C GLY A 48 16.43 5.83 1.67
N THR A 49 16.71 4.75 2.41
CA THR A 49 16.14 3.41 2.17
C THR A 49 14.65 3.38 2.45
N VAL A 50 14.19 4.05 3.52
CA VAL A 50 12.76 4.18 3.80
C VAL A 50 12.04 4.92 2.67
N LYS A 51 12.61 6.04 2.20
CA LYS A 51 12.07 6.81 1.08
C LYS A 51 11.98 5.98 -0.21
N SER A 52 13.05 5.25 -0.56
CA SER A 52 13.05 4.42 -1.77
C SER A 52 12.06 3.25 -1.67
N ARG A 53 11.99 2.56 -0.53
CA ARG A 53 10.99 1.51 -0.28
C ARG A 53 9.56 2.03 -0.35
N LEU A 54 9.28 3.18 0.28
CA LEU A 54 7.97 3.82 0.20
C LEU A 54 7.59 4.16 -1.23
N HIS A 55 8.52 4.72 -2.01
CA HIS A 55 8.28 5.05 -3.41
C HIS A 55 7.89 3.80 -4.22
N ARG A 56 8.68 2.73 -4.12
CA ARG A 56 8.42 1.46 -4.83
C ARG A 56 7.13 0.78 -4.37
N ALA A 57 6.87 0.76 -3.06
CA ALA A 57 5.63 0.23 -2.51
C ALA A 57 4.40 0.99 -3.04
N LEU A 58 4.44 2.33 -3.06
CA LEU A 58 3.35 3.16 -3.58
C LEU A 58 3.16 3.01 -5.09
N GLU A 59 4.25 2.85 -5.86
CA GLU A 59 4.19 2.56 -7.30
C GLU A 59 3.49 1.22 -7.57
N GLN A 60 3.84 0.17 -6.82
CA GLN A 60 3.18 -1.14 -6.92
C GLN A 60 1.69 -1.07 -6.52
N LEU A 61 1.37 -0.39 -5.42
CA LEU A 61 -0.02 -0.21 -4.99
C LEU A 61 -0.84 0.56 -6.03
N ARG A 62 -0.27 1.61 -6.64
CA ARG A 62 -0.93 2.37 -7.71
C ARG A 62 -1.21 1.50 -8.92
N SER A 63 -0.25 0.70 -9.37
CA SER A 63 -0.49 -0.24 -10.48
C SER A 63 -1.66 -1.18 -10.18
N GLN A 64 -1.65 -1.80 -9.01
CA GLN A 64 -2.67 -2.78 -8.63
C GLN A 64 -4.06 -2.18 -8.47
N LEU A 65 -4.16 -0.99 -7.87
CA LEU A 65 -5.44 -0.31 -7.70
C LEU A 65 -5.97 0.21 -9.04
N SER A 66 -5.10 0.77 -9.90
CA SER A 66 -5.50 1.17 -11.26
C SER A 66 -5.90 -0.02 -12.13
N GLU A 67 -5.27 -1.19 -11.99
CA GLU A 67 -5.68 -2.41 -12.68
C GLU A 67 -7.02 -2.95 -12.16
N HIS A 68 -7.35 -2.72 -10.89
CA HIS A 68 -8.63 -3.12 -10.31
C HIS A 68 -9.77 -2.21 -10.76
N ASP A 69 -9.52 -0.88 -10.80
CA ASP A 69 -10.44 0.10 -11.39
C ASP A 69 -10.81 -0.29 -12.82
N VAL A 70 -9.83 -0.70 -13.66
CA VAL A 70 -10.08 -1.08 -15.07
C VAL A 70 -10.86 -2.39 -15.21
N ARG A 71 -10.69 -3.36 -14.30
CA ARG A 71 -11.41 -4.64 -14.34
C ARG A 71 -12.87 -4.50 -13.90
N GLU A 72 -13.17 -3.60 -12.97
CA GLU A 72 -14.55 -3.36 -12.50
C GLU A 72 -15.41 -2.62 -13.55
N VAL A 73 -14.82 -1.81 -14.44
CA VAL A 73 -15.56 -1.16 -15.56
C VAL A 73 -15.92 -2.14 -16.68
N GLN A 74 -15.28 -3.31 -16.76
CA GLN A 74 -15.45 -4.26 -17.86
C GLN A 74 -16.51 -5.33 -17.62
N ASP A 75 -17.10 -5.42 -16.43
CA ASP A 75 -18.04 -6.47 -16.04
C ASP A 75 -19.52 -6.01 -15.96
N HIS A 76 -19.85 -4.87 -16.59
CA HIS A 76 -21.24 -4.39 -16.79
C HIS A 76 -21.60 -4.35 -18.28
N GLY A 77 -21.39 -5.47 -18.97
CA GLY A 77 -21.71 -5.61 -20.39
C GLY A 77 -21.98 -7.06 -20.77
N THR A 78 -23.13 -7.59 -20.36
CA THR A 78 -23.81 -8.71 -21.03
C THR A 78 -25.28 -8.37 -21.17
#